data_AF-A0A9W6M7M2-F1
#
_entry.id   AF-A0A9W6M7M2-F1
#
_cell.length_a   1.000
_cell.length_b   1.000
_cell.length_c   1.000
_cell.angle_alpha   90.00
_cell.angle_beta   90.00
_cell.angle_gamma   90.00
#
_symmetry.space_group_name_H-M   'P 1'
#
loop_
_entity.id
_entity.type
_entity.pdbx_description
1 polymer ?
#
loop_
_entity_poly.entity_id
_entity_poly.type
_entity_poly.pdbx_seq_one_letter_code
_entity_poly.pdbx_strand_id
1 'polypeptide(L)'
;MTLAHEDAQSWAHARSRSDTPRLGMLEAVAFQAHPEVVATFGDDGTTIAALLSRPADTSVRRAGRGLLLLLGICGILSPVAGMVVLGAESYLVDRVTASVSVPIASGAFWVAAAVLVLALIAWWRSGAYWSGIVCGIGVVSALSAGFSAVSMPRVSERDGYLLDPIALLPVWLTLVLGVVLAGALLLRRSARHPEAEPAERPMRPTVSDRATAMAAVAALTAEERAAVREDRDAALRILAERTLIDDETLARALRADLGTLFTLDAPRGISA
;
A
#
# COMPACT_ATOMS: atom_id res chain seq x y z
N MET A 1 -14.88 3.78 -12.06
CA MET A 1 -13.95 2.72 -12.49
C MET A 1 -14.79 1.51 -12.76
N THR A 2 -14.71 0.91 -13.93
CA THR A 2 -15.22 -0.45 -14.15
C THR A 2 -14.20 -1.43 -13.56
N LEU A 3 -14.64 -2.63 -13.17
CA LEU A 3 -13.68 -3.70 -12.91
C LEU A 3 -12.89 -4.00 -14.20
N ALA A 4 -11.85 -4.84 -14.13
CA ALA A 4 -11.06 -5.20 -15.31
C ALA A 4 -11.87 -5.82 -16.48
N HIS A 5 -13.16 -6.11 -16.25
CA HIS A 5 -14.11 -6.72 -17.16
C HIS A 5 -15.40 -5.88 -17.20
N GLU A 6 -15.93 -5.64 -18.40
CA GLU A 6 -17.09 -4.77 -18.64
C GLU A 6 -18.43 -5.45 -18.28
N ASP A 7 -18.45 -6.78 -18.19
CA ASP A 7 -19.63 -7.60 -17.88
C ASP A 7 -19.24 -8.92 -17.19
N ALA A 8 -20.21 -9.66 -16.66
CA ALA A 8 -19.95 -10.94 -16.01
C ALA A 8 -19.50 -12.03 -17.02
N GLN A 9 -19.92 -11.92 -18.28
CA GLN A 9 -19.52 -12.83 -19.35
C GLN A 9 -18.03 -12.73 -19.68
N SER A 10 -17.49 -11.52 -19.87
CA SER A 10 -16.06 -11.30 -20.12
C SER A 10 -15.21 -11.73 -18.94
N TRP A 11 -15.71 -11.56 -17.72
CA TRP A 11 -15.08 -12.13 -16.51
C TRP A 11 -15.05 -13.66 -16.56
N ALA A 12 -16.15 -14.32 -16.96
CA ALA A 12 -16.24 -15.77 -17.07
C ALA A 12 -15.32 -16.32 -18.17
N HIS A 13 -15.15 -15.61 -19.29
CA HIS A 13 -14.22 -15.97 -20.36
C HIS A 13 -12.75 -15.82 -19.96
N ALA A 14 -12.40 -14.80 -19.18
CA ALA A 14 -11.02 -14.52 -18.79
C ALA A 14 -10.46 -15.50 -17.75
N ARG A 15 -11.30 -16.34 -17.12
CA ARG A 15 -10.85 -17.26 -16.07
C ARG A 15 -9.93 -18.37 -16.58
N SER A 16 -8.88 -18.66 -15.80
CA SER A 16 -7.99 -19.80 -16.00
C SER A 16 -8.67 -21.11 -15.58
N ARG A 17 -8.33 -22.22 -16.25
CA ARG A 17 -8.79 -23.58 -15.88
C ARG A 17 -8.24 -24.08 -14.54
N SER A 18 -7.18 -23.46 -14.03
CA SER A 18 -6.55 -23.82 -12.77
C SER A 18 -7.20 -23.18 -11.54
N ASP A 19 -8.25 -22.39 -11.73
CA ASP A 19 -8.82 -21.52 -10.69
C ASP A 19 -10.26 -21.92 -10.38
N THR A 20 -10.60 -21.99 -9.09
CA THR A 20 -11.97 -22.30 -8.65
C THR A 20 -12.82 -21.03 -8.72
N PRO A 21 -13.81 -20.95 -9.61
CA PRO A 21 -14.61 -19.74 -9.78
C PRO A 21 -15.44 -19.47 -8.52
N ARG A 22 -15.36 -18.23 -8.01
CA ARG A 22 -16.20 -17.78 -6.89
C ARG A 22 -17.46 -17.12 -7.44
N LEU A 23 -18.61 -17.69 -7.11
CA LEU A 23 -19.92 -17.29 -7.61
C LEU A 23 -20.35 -15.94 -7.02
N GLY A 24 -19.97 -15.64 -5.78
CA GLY A 24 -20.19 -14.32 -5.18
C GLY A 24 -19.44 -13.20 -5.92
N MET A 25 -18.23 -13.50 -6.42
CA MET A 25 -17.45 -12.57 -7.24
C MET A 25 -18.11 -12.31 -8.60
N LEU A 26 -18.63 -13.36 -9.26
CA LEU A 26 -19.35 -13.24 -10.52
C LEU A 26 -20.57 -12.31 -10.37
N GLU A 27 -21.34 -12.50 -9.31
CA GLU A 27 -22.52 -11.67 -9.03
C GLU A 27 -22.14 -10.21 -8.75
N ALA A 28 -21.06 -9.99 -7.99
CA ALA A 28 -20.57 -8.63 -7.74
C ALA A 28 -20.06 -7.93 -9.02
N VAL A 29 -19.54 -8.67 -10.01
CA VAL A 29 -19.19 -8.12 -11.33
C VAL A 29 -20.45 -7.78 -12.13
N ALA A 30 -21.48 -8.64 -12.11
CA ALA A 30 -22.75 -8.40 -12.79
C ALA A 30 -23.45 -7.12 -12.26
N PHE A 31 -23.27 -6.82 -10.97
CA PHE A 31 -23.82 -5.62 -10.31
C PHE A 31 -22.82 -4.44 -10.26
N GLN A 32 -21.76 -4.40 -11.07
CA GLN A 32 -20.73 -3.35 -10.97
C GLN A 32 -21.24 -1.92 -11.21
N ALA A 33 -22.39 -1.76 -11.88
CA ALA A 33 -23.07 -0.47 -12.06
C ALA A 33 -23.73 0.06 -10.77
N HIS A 34 -23.95 -0.81 -9.78
CA HIS A 34 -24.66 -0.54 -8.52
C HIS A 34 -23.78 -0.87 -7.30
N PRO A 35 -22.70 -0.10 -7.03
CA PRO A 35 -21.76 -0.38 -5.94
C PRO A 35 -22.44 -0.43 -4.56
N GLU A 36 -23.53 0.31 -4.37
CA GLU A 36 -24.38 0.28 -3.17
C GLU A 36 -25.06 -1.07 -2.93
N VAL A 37 -25.43 -1.78 -4.00
CA VAL A 37 -26.00 -3.13 -3.92
C VAL A 37 -24.87 -4.15 -3.72
N VAL A 38 -23.76 -4.01 -4.43
CA VAL A 38 -22.59 -4.90 -4.32
C VAL A 38 -22.01 -4.91 -2.90
N ALA A 39 -22.06 -3.78 -2.18
CA ALA A 39 -21.61 -3.69 -0.78
C ALA A 39 -22.36 -4.64 0.17
N THR A 40 -23.53 -5.15 -0.23
CA THR A 40 -24.33 -6.09 0.57
C THR A 40 -24.00 -7.55 0.28
N PHE A 41 -23.21 -7.85 -0.76
CA PHE A 41 -22.91 -9.22 -1.22
C PHE A 41 -21.69 -9.83 -0.51
N GLY A 42 -21.78 -9.99 0.81
CA GLY A 42 -20.75 -10.62 1.63
C GLY A 42 -19.34 -10.00 1.49
N ASP A 43 -18.30 -10.78 1.79
CA ASP A 43 -16.91 -10.30 1.83
C ASP A 43 -16.36 -9.86 0.47
N ASP A 44 -16.72 -10.57 -0.60
CA ASP A 44 -16.21 -10.27 -1.94
C ASP A 44 -16.90 -9.03 -2.52
N GLY A 45 -18.21 -8.90 -2.28
CA GLY A 45 -18.97 -7.71 -2.66
C GLY A 45 -18.52 -6.47 -1.91
N THR A 46 -18.31 -6.54 -0.59
CA THR A 46 -17.78 -5.40 0.18
C THR A 46 -16.39 -4.97 -0.30
N THR A 47 -15.52 -5.92 -0.67
CA THR A 47 -14.18 -5.64 -1.20
C THR A 47 -14.26 -4.97 -2.58
N ILE A 48 -15.12 -5.48 -3.47
CA ILE A 48 -15.36 -4.88 -4.79
C ILE A 48 -15.97 -3.49 -4.66
N ALA A 49 -17.00 -3.32 -3.81
CA ALA A 49 -17.63 -2.03 -3.58
C ALA A 49 -16.59 -1.01 -3.09
N ALA A 50 -15.73 -1.39 -2.14
CA ALA A 50 -14.64 -0.53 -1.69
C ALA A 50 -13.63 -0.17 -2.82
N LEU A 51 -13.41 -1.06 -3.78
CA LEU A 51 -12.56 -0.78 -4.96
C LEU A 51 -13.27 0.13 -5.97
N LEU A 52 -14.56 -0.07 -6.22
CA LEU A 52 -15.38 0.73 -7.13
C LEU A 52 -15.64 2.13 -6.59
N SER A 53 -15.82 2.26 -5.26
CA SER A 53 -16.02 3.53 -4.56
C SER A 53 -14.72 4.32 -4.35
N ARG A 54 -13.54 3.76 -4.68
CA ARG A 54 -12.31 4.53 -4.59
C ARG A 54 -12.34 5.65 -5.64
N PRO A 55 -12.20 6.93 -5.23
CA PRO A 55 -12.07 8.02 -6.18
C PRO A 55 -10.86 7.74 -7.07
N ALA A 56 -11.04 7.89 -8.39
CA ALA A 56 -9.98 7.72 -9.37
C ALA A 56 -8.76 8.53 -8.92
N ASP A 57 -7.61 7.85 -8.78
CA ASP A 57 -6.36 8.50 -8.34
C ASP A 57 -6.03 9.59 -9.37
N THR A 58 -6.25 10.85 -8.99
CA THR A 58 -5.99 11.99 -9.85
C THR A 58 -4.51 12.05 -10.19
N SER A 59 -4.15 12.49 -11.39
CA SER A 59 -2.76 12.60 -11.86
C SER A 59 -1.87 13.37 -10.88
N VAL A 60 -2.45 14.31 -10.13
CA VAL A 60 -1.80 15.07 -9.05
C VAL A 60 -1.36 14.18 -7.87
N ARG A 61 -2.21 13.23 -7.45
CA ARG A 61 -1.88 12.26 -6.38
C ARG A 61 -0.80 11.27 -6.81
N ARG A 62 -0.83 10.85 -8.08
CA ARG A 62 0.19 9.97 -8.67
C ARG A 62 1.55 10.68 -8.79
N ALA A 63 1.55 11.93 -9.27
CA ALA A 63 2.74 12.76 -9.31
C ALA A 63 3.29 13.04 -7.89
N GLY A 64 2.41 13.32 -6.92
CA GLY A 64 2.78 13.50 -5.52
C GLY A 64 3.45 12.27 -4.92
N ARG A 65 2.94 11.06 -5.20
CA ARG A 65 3.57 9.79 -4.78
C ARG A 65 4.94 9.58 -5.43
N GLY A 66 5.07 9.86 -6.73
CA GLY A 66 6.36 9.77 -7.43
C GLY A 66 7.41 10.71 -6.84
N LEU A 67 7.03 11.97 -6.57
CA LEU A 67 7.90 12.95 -5.94
C LEU A 67 8.31 12.54 -4.53
N LEU A 68 7.38 12.01 -3.72
CA LEU A 68 7.66 11.50 -2.38
C LEU A 68 8.65 10.34 -2.40
N LEU A 69 8.51 9.44 -3.37
CA LEU A 69 9.40 8.29 -3.53
C LEU A 69 10.80 8.73 -3.95
N LEU A 70 10.90 9.70 -4.87
CA LEU A 70 12.15 10.29 -5.29
C LEU A 70 12.85 11.03 -4.13
N LEU A 71 12.09 11.82 -3.36
CA LEU A 71 12.57 12.48 -2.13
C LEU A 71 13.05 11.46 -1.10
N GLY A 72 12.34 10.35 -0.92
CA GLY A 72 12.74 9.27 -0.01
C GLY A 72 14.07 8.62 -0.43
N ILE A 73 14.23 8.31 -1.72
CA ILE A 73 15.48 7.77 -2.26
C ILE A 73 16.62 8.78 -2.07
N CYS A 74 16.40 10.05 -2.42
CA CYS A 74 17.37 11.12 -2.22
C CYS A 74 17.75 11.29 -0.74
N GLY A 75 16.78 11.23 0.18
CA GLY A 75 17.04 11.35 1.62
C GLY A 75 17.82 10.19 2.22
N ILE A 76 17.75 8.99 1.65
CA ILE A 76 18.55 7.83 2.07
C ILE A 76 19.96 7.91 1.47
N LEU A 77 20.06 8.16 0.17
CA LEU A 77 21.34 8.12 -0.55
C LEU A 77 22.21 9.33 -0.22
N SER A 78 21.63 10.48 0.07
CA SER A 78 22.37 11.71 0.35
C SER A 78 23.28 11.63 1.59
N PRO A 79 22.82 11.25 2.80
CA PRO A 79 23.69 11.15 3.97
C PRO A 79 24.73 10.03 3.83
N VAL A 80 24.40 8.95 3.10
CA VAL A 80 25.36 7.90 2.76
C VAL A 80 26.44 8.43 1.82
N ALA A 81 26.08 9.15 0.77
CA ALA A 81 27.02 9.77 -0.17
C ALA A 81 27.93 10.78 0.55
N GLY A 82 27.38 11.61 1.44
CA GLY A 82 28.17 12.55 2.25
C GLY A 82 29.19 11.83 3.15
N MET A 83 28.79 10.71 3.78
CA MET A 83 29.70 9.88 4.57
C MET A 83 30.77 9.19 3.70
N VAL A 84 30.41 8.67 2.53
CA VAL A 84 31.34 8.03 1.59
C VAL A 84 32.38 9.02 1.07
N VAL A 85 31.99 10.25 0.75
CA VAL A 85 32.93 11.31 0.29
C VAL A 85 33.95 11.65 1.37
N LEU A 86 33.58 11.58 2.65
CA LEU A 86 34.50 11.78 3.79
C LEU A 86 35.36 10.54 4.10
N GLY A 87 34.81 9.34 3.83
CA GLY A 87 35.42 8.05 4.13
C GLY A 87 36.15 7.37 2.97
N ALA A 88 36.25 8.02 1.81
CA ALA A 88 36.96 7.53 0.62
C ALA A 88 38.48 7.53 0.85
N GLU A 89 38.93 6.68 1.77
CA GLU A 89 40.29 6.15 1.79
C GLU A 89 40.20 4.67 1.47
N SER A 90 40.33 4.36 0.18
CA SER A 90 40.51 3.00 -0.28
C SER A 90 41.69 2.98 -1.23
N TYR A 91 42.38 1.84 -1.32
CA TYR A 91 43.51 1.64 -2.24
C TYR A 91 43.16 1.85 -3.74
N LEU A 92 41.90 2.13 -4.07
CA LEU A 92 41.35 2.19 -5.43
C LEU A 92 40.90 3.59 -5.88
N VAL A 93 40.82 4.59 -4.99
CA VAL A 93 40.29 5.92 -5.32
C VAL A 93 41.21 7.00 -4.76
N ASP A 94 41.65 7.91 -5.62
CA ASP A 94 42.44 9.08 -5.19
C ASP A 94 41.67 9.90 -4.16
N ARG A 95 42.37 10.25 -3.09
CA ARG A 95 41.79 10.92 -1.93
C ARG A 95 41.31 12.32 -2.30
N VAL A 96 40.04 12.60 -2.04
CA VAL A 96 39.47 13.95 -2.20
C VAL A 96 39.91 14.83 -1.03
N THR A 97 40.49 16.00 -1.33
CA THR A 97 40.96 16.95 -0.32
C THR A 97 39.81 17.46 0.56
N ALA A 98 40.09 17.79 1.82
CA ALA A 98 39.11 18.38 2.74
C ALA A 98 38.38 19.61 2.16
N SER A 99 39.07 20.43 1.37
CA SER A 99 38.50 21.62 0.72
C SER A 99 37.34 21.33 -0.25
N VAL A 100 37.25 20.11 -0.78
CA VAL A 100 36.20 19.69 -1.73
C VAL A 100 35.21 18.75 -1.06
N SER A 101 35.68 17.82 -0.24
CA SER A 101 34.83 16.82 0.42
C SER A 101 33.93 17.43 1.50
N VAL A 102 34.41 18.40 2.29
CA VAL A 102 33.65 19.04 3.38
C VAL A 102 32.40 19.78 2.88
N PRO A 103 32.47 20.66 1.86
CA PRO A 103 31.29 21.32 1.31
C PRO A 103 30.27 20.36 0.70
N ILE A 104 30.73 19.33 -0.02
CA ILE A 104 29.86 18.32 -0.64
C ILE A 104 29.11 17.54 0.43
N ALA A 105 29.82 17.07 1.47
CA ALA A 105 29.21 16.38 2.59
C ALA A 105 28.19 17.28 3.31
N SER A 106 28.55 18.53 3.59
CA SER A 106 27.65 19.49 4.25
C SER A 106 26.37 19.73 3.43
N GLY A 107 26.49 19.90 2.11
CA GLY A 107 25.34 20.04 1.20
C GLY A 107 24.45 18.80 1.17
N ALA A 108 25.04 17.61 1.19
CA ALA A 108 24.30 16.36 1.28
C ALA A 108 23.50 16.24 2.59
N PHE A 109 24.10 16.60 3.72
CA PHE A 109 23.39 16.59 5.01
C PHE A 109 22.25 17.62 5.08
N TRP A 110 22.35 18.75 4.37
CA TRP A 110 21.22 19.68 4.22
C TRP A 110 20.02 19.06 3.51
N VAL A 111 20.27 18.36 2.39
CA VAL A 111 19.21 17.63 1.67
C VAL A 111 18.60 16.55 2.56
N ALA A 112 19.43 15.79 3.27
CA ALA A 112 18.97 14.77 4.21
C ALA A 112 18.10 15.36 5.34
N ALA A 113 18.52 16.48 5.93
CA ALA A 113 17.76 17.17 6.96
C ALA A 113 16.39 17.64 6.45
N ALA A 114 16.32 18.23 5.25
CA ALA A 114 15.07 18.64 4.64
C ALA A 114 14.11 17.45 4.44
N VAL A 115 14.62 16.32 3.96
CA VAL A 115 13.82 15.09 3.79
C VAL A 115 13.32 14.56 5.13
N LEU A 116 14.15 14.54 6.18
CA LEU A 116 13.73 14.11 7.52
C LEU A 116 12.64 15.01 8.10
N VAL A 117 12.72 16.33 7.91
CA VAL A 117 11.66 17.26 8.33
C VAL A 117 10.35 16.95 7.59
N LEU A 118 10.40 16.78 6.27
CA LEU A 118 9.20 16.43 5.49
C LEU A 118 8.62 15.08 5.90
N ALA A 119 9.48 14.09 6.15
CA ALA A 119 9.06 12.77 6.63
C ALA A 119 8.40 12.85 8.01
N LEU A 120 8.96 13.64 8.93
CA LEU A 120 8.39 13.86 10.27
C LEU A 120 7.03 14.56 10.18
N ILE A 121 6.90 15.60 9.35
CA ILE A 121 5.63 16.31 9.12
C ILE A 121 4.60 15.37 8.49
N ALA A 122 4.97 14.64 7.45
CA ALA A 122 4.08 13.70 6.77
C ALA A 122 3.63 12.57 7.71
N TRP A 123 4.55 12.03 8.51
CA TRP A 123 4.25 11.05 9.55
C TRP A 123 3.25 11.60 10.57
N TRP A 124 3.49 12.82 11.08
CA TRP A 124 2.60 13.47 12.03
C TRP A 124 1.20 13.72 11.43
N ARG A 125 1.13 14.26 10.21
CA ARG A 125 -0.15 14.53 9.52
C ARG A 125 -0.95 13.28 9.21
N SER A 126 -0.29 12.14 9.03
CA SER A 126 -0.96 10.88 8.71
C SER A 126 -1.44 10.12 9.95
N GLY A 127 -1.49 10.77 11.12
CA GLY A 127 -1.92 10.14 12.37
C GLY A 127 -0.80 9.37 13.10
N ALA A 128 0.45 9.59 12.71
CA ALA A 128 1.64 8.98 13.32
C ALA A 128 1.59 7.44 13.36
N TYR A 129 1.14 6.83 12.26
CA TYR A 129 1.15 5.37 12.12
C TYR A 129 2.58 4.82 12.15
N TRP A 130 2.75 3.58 12.62
CA TRP A 130 4.05 2.94 12.62
C TRP A 130 4.44 2.56 11.19
N SER A 131 5.64 2.96 10.76
CA SER A 131 6.21 2.60 9.46
C SER A 131 7.66 2.20 9.63
N GLY A 132 7.95 0.91 9.41
CA GLY A 132 9.32 0.39 9.46
C GLY A 132 10.27 1.10 8.49
N ILE A 133 9.78 1.52 7.32
CA ILE A 133 10.57 2.25 6.32
C ILE A 133 10.99 3.62 6.84
N VAL A 134 10.05 4.40 7.40
CA VAL A 134 10.34 5.73 7.95
C VAL A 134 11.30 5.62 9.15
N CYS A 135 11.15 4.58 9.97
CA CYS A 135 12.07 4.27 11.06
C CYS A 135 13.47 3.96 10.52
N GLY A 136 13.57 3.13 9.48
CA GLY A 136 14.84 2.80 8.81
C GLY A 136 15.54 4.04 8.26
N ILE A 137 14.81 4.95 7.62
CA ILE A 137 15.35 6.24 7.16
C ILE A 137 15.94 7.03 8.33
N GLY A 138 15.18 7.22 9.41
CA GLY A 138 15.64 7.95 10.60
C GLY A 138 16.91 7.34 11.21
N VAL A 139 16.96 6.01 11.33
CA VAL A 139 18.11 5.29 11.87
C VAL A 139 19.34 5.41 10.96
N VAL A 140 19.20 5.15 9.66
CA VAL A 140 20.32 5.25 8.71
C VAL A 140 20.86 6.67 8.67
N SER A 141 19.99 7.67 8.59
CA SER A 141 20.41 9.08 8.60
C SER A 141 21.10 9.47 9.90
N ALA A 142 20.62 9.00 11.06
CA ALA A 142 21.27 9.25 12.36
C ALA A 142 22.65 8.59 12.44
N LEU A 143 22.79 7.34 11.99
CA LEU A 143 24.08 6.65 11.98
C LEU A 143 25.07 7.35 11.05
N SER A 144 24.68 7.65 9.82
CA SER A 144 25.52 8.38 8.86
C SER A 144 25.93 9.75 9.41
N ALA A 145 25.01 10.49 10.01
CA ALA A 145 25.31 11.78 10.63
C ALA A 145 26.25 11.64 11.84
N GLY A 146 26.07 10.62 12.67
CA GLY A 146 26.95 10.34 13.81
C GLY A 146 28.38 10.02 13.38
N PHE A 147 28.54 9.17 12.35
CA PHE A 147 29.86 8.91 11.76
C PHE A 147 30.49 10.18 11.18
N SER A 148 29.72 10.96 10.42
CA SER A 148 30.21 12.22 9.83
C SER A 148 30.56 13.29 10.86
N ALA A 149 29.83 13.37 11.98
CA ALA A 149 30.13 14.31 13.06
C ALA A 149 31.50 14.05 13.70
N VAL A 150 31.96 12.79 13.69
CA VAL A 150 33.28 12.39 14.21
C VAL A 150 34.36 12.43 13.13
N SER A 151 34.04 12.02 11.90
CA SER A 151 35.03 11.94 10.81
C SER A 151 35.40 13.31 10.25
N MET A 152 34.44 14.23 10.13
CA MET A 152 34.64 15.53 9.49
C MET A 152 35.65 16.44 10.23
N PRO A 153 35.65 16.55 11.58
CA PRO A 153 36.72 17.24 12.31
C PRO A 153 38.09 16.58 12.12
N ARG A 154 38.15 15.24 12.18
CA ARG A 154 39.42 14.49 12.03
C ARG A 154 40.03 14.63 10.64
N VAL A 155 39.20 14.61 9.60
CA VAL A 155 39.64 14.83 8.21
C VAL A 155 40.13 16.27 8.04
N SER A 156 39.44 17.24 8.64
CA SER A 156 39.82 18.64 8.59
C SER A 156 41.16 18.91 9.28
N GLU A 157 41.36 18.40 10.50
CA GLU A 157 42.61 18.52 11.25
C GLU A 157 43.78 17.88 10.49
N ARG A 158 43.55 16.68 9.92
CA ARG A 158 44.57 15.95 9.16
C ARG A 158 45.03 16.70 7.90
N ASP A 159 44.13 17.41 7.23
CA ASP A 159 44.44 18.17 6.01
C ASP A 159 44.81 19.63 6.28
N GLY A 160 44.87 20.06 7.54
CA GLY A 160 45.09 21.47 7.90
C GLY A 160 43.99 22.41 7.39
N TYR A 161 42.80 21.87 7.11
CA TYR A 161 41.65 22.66 6.69
C TYR A 161 40.98 23.30 7.91
N LEU A 162 40.63 24.58 7.81
CA LEU A 162 39.87 25.27 8.85
C LEU A 162 38.38 24.94 8.70
N LEU A 163 37.89 24.05 9.56
CA LEU A 163 36.48 23.68 9.58
C LEU A 163 35.64 24.80 10.20
N ASP A 164 34.81 25.44 9.38
CA ASP A 164 33.79 26.36 9.87
C ASP A 164 32.73 25.56 10.67
N PRO A 165 32.43 25.93 11.93
CA PRO A 165 31.34 25.33 12.70
C PRO A 165 29.99 25.31 11.96
N ILE A 166 29.74 26.26 11.07
CA ILE A 166 28.52 26.32 10.25
C ILE A 166 28.41 25.10 9.32
N ALA A 167 29.53 24.55 8.84
CA ALA A 167 29.55 23.38 7.96
C ALA A 167 29.11 22.08 8.68
N LEU A 168 29.24 22.02 10.01
CA LEU A 168 28.80 20.92 10.86
C LEU A 168 27.32 21.00 11.23
N LEU A 169 26.72 22.18 11.16
CA LEU A 169 25.32 22.42 11.51
C LEU A 169 24.34 21.45 10.83
N PRO A 170 24.39 21.20 9.51
CA PRO A 170 23.51 20.22 8.88
C PRO A 170 23.73 18.80 9.39
N VAL A 171 24.96 18.41 9.71
CA VAL A 171 25.27 17.07 10.25
C VAL A 171 24.59 16.87 11.61
N TRP A 172 24.73 17.85 12.51
CA TRP A 172 24.05 17.83 13.81
C TRP A 172 22.54 17.85 13.67
N LEU A 173 22.01 18.65 12.75
CA LEU A 173 20.58 18.73 12.50
C LEU A 173 20.02 17.38 12.01
N THR A 174 20.69 16.73 11.05
CA THR A 174 20.30 15.40 10.56
C THR A 174 20.38 14.35 11.67
N LEU A 175 21.39 14.41 12.54
CA LEU A 175 21.53 13.51 13.68
C LEU A 175 20.34 13.66 14.66
N VAL A 176 20.05 14.89 15.09
CA VAL A 176 18.94 15.17 16.01
C VAL A 176 17.60 14.75 15.40
N LEU A 177 17.34 15.14 14.15
CA LEU A 177 16.10 14.78 13.46
C LEU A 177 15.94 13.27 13.27
N GLY A 178 17.03 12.57 12.90
CA GLY A 178 17.03 11.12 12.74
C GLY A 178 16.73 10.39 14.05
N VAL A 179 17.38 10.81 15.14
CA VAL A 179 17.16 10.24 16.49
C VAL A 179 15.74 10.53 16.98
N VAL A 180 15.23 11.76 16.83
CA VAL A 180 13.87 12.13 17.23
C VAL A 180 12.83 11.31 16.45
N LEU A 181 12.99 11.19 15.13
CA LEU A 181 12.07 10.43 14.28
C LEU A 181 12.07 8.93 14.64
N ALA A 182 13.26 8.32 14.77
CA ALA A 182 13.40 6.91 15.14
C ALA A 182 12.86 6.64 16.56
N GLY A 183 13.21 7.50 17.53
CA GLY A 183 12.73 7.42 18.90
C GLY A 183 11.21 7.53 18.99
N ALA A 184 10.61 8.51 18.31
CA ALA A 184 9.16 8.69 18.29
C ALA A 184 8.43 7.47 17.70
N LEU A 185 9.00 6.84 16.65
CA LEU A 185 8.46 5.63 16.04
C LEU A 185 8.61 4.39 16.93
N LEU A 186 9.73 4.24 17.63
CA LEU A 186 9.96 3.15 18.58
C LEU A 186 9.06 3.26 19.82
N LEU A 187 8.89 4.48 20.36
CA LEU A 187 7.96 4.75 21.46
C LEU A 187 6.50 4.49 21.05
N ARG A 188 6.12 4.77 19.81
CA ARG A 188 4.79 4.41 19.30
C ARG A 188 4.62 2.92 19.05
N ARG A 189 5.69 2.20 18.72
CA ARG A 189 5.65 0.73 18.62
C ARG A 189 5.34 0.11 19.98
N SER A 190 5.93 0.61 21.07
CA SER A 190 5.65 0.11 22.42
C SER A 190 4.30 0.55 22.98
N ALA A 191 3.78 1.70 22.54
CA ALA A 191 2.44 2.17 22.92
C ALA A 191 1.28 1.48 22.18
N ARG A 192 1.56 0.58 21.22
CA ARG A 192 0.52 -0.29 20.67
C ARG A 192 0.13 -1.33 21.73
N HIS A 193 -1.08 -1.21 22.27
CA HIS A 193 -1.85 -2.40 22.62
C HIS A 193 -1.83 -3.35 21.42
N PRO A 194 -1.73 -4.69 21.63
CA PRO A 194 -1.81 -5.64 20.53
C PRO A 194 -2.98 -5.24 19.66
N GLU A 195 -2.70 -4.98 18.38
CA GLU A 195 -3.68 -4.69 17.36
C GLU A 195 -4.81 -5.69 17.60
N ALA A 196 -5.99 -5.18 18.00
CA ALA A 196 -7.16 -6.03 18.10
C ALA A 196 -7.21 -6.79 16.79
N GLU A 197 -7.06 -8.12 16.88
CA GLU A 197 -7.25 -9.00 15.73
C GLU A 197 -8.48 -8.49 15.01
N PRO A 198 -8.43 -8.27 13.68
CA PRO A 198 -9.59 -7.81 12.94
C PRO A 198 -10.72 -8.73 13.33
N ALA A 199 -11.68 -8.21 14.12
CA ALA A 199 -12.66 -9.02 14.83
C ALA A 199 -13.15 -10.10 13.90
N GLU A 200 -12.97 -11.38 14.26
CA GLU A 200 -13.36 -12.55 13.47
C GLU A 200 -14.78 -12.32 12.97
N ARG A 201 -14.90 -11.80 11.73
CA ARG A 201 -16.19 -11.61 11.09
C ARG A 201 -16.68 -13.01 10.77
N PRO A 202 -17.94 -13.33 11.10
CA PRO A 202 -18.44 -14.69 11.00
C PRO A 202 -18.17 -15.24 9.59
N MET A 203 -17.40 -16.33 9.53
CA MET A 203 -16.99 -17.01 8.27
C MET A 203 -18.15 -17.51 7.40
N ARG A 204 -19.40 -17.40 7.88
CA ARG A 204 -20.59 -17.83 7.17
C ARG A 204 -21.55 -16.66 6.99
N PRO A 205 -22.06 -16.46 5.77
CA PRO A 205 -23.05 -15.44 5.52
C PRO A 205 -24.31 -15.74 6.34
N THR A 206 -24.76 -14.75 7.11
CA THR A 206 -25.92 -14.90 7.99
C THR A 206 -27.22 -14.76 7.21
N VAL A 207 -28.33 -15.22 7.79
CA VAL A 207 -29.68 -15.02 7.23
C VAL A 207 -29.99 -13.52 7.08
N SER A 208 -29.45 -12.69 7.99
CA SER A 208 -29.57 -11.24 7.92
C SER A 208 -28.90 -10.66 6.67
N ASP A 209 -27.70 -11.14 6.32
CA ASP A 209 -26.95 -10.64 5.16
C ASP A 209 -27.68 -10.94 3.84
N ARG A 210 -28.31 -12.12 3.74
CA ARG A 210 -29.15 -12.48 2.59
C ARG A 210 -30.36 -11.56 2.46
N ALA A 211 -31.05 -11.29 3.57
CA ALA A 211 -32.23 -10.41 3.57
C ALA A 211 -31.85 -8.98 3.17
N THR A 212 -30.72 -8.47 3.64
CA THR A 212 -30.20 -7.15 3.26
C THR A 212 -29.85 -7.09 1.78
N ALA A 213 -29.19 -8.12 1.23
CA ALA A 213 -28.85 -8.20 -0.19
C ALA A 213 -30.10 -8.25 -1.08
N MET A 214 -31.08 -9.09 -0.73
CA MET A 214 -32.34 -9.19 -1.48
C MET A 214 -33.14 -7.88 -1.44
N ALA A 215 -33.15 -7.18 -0.31
CA ALA A 215 -33.81 -5.88 -0.19
C ALA A 215 -33.13 -4.81 -1.05
N ALA A 216 -31.79 -4.79 -1.10
CA ALA A 216 -31.03 -3.87 -1.93
C ALA A 216 -31.27 -4.14 -3.44
N VAL A 217 -31.30 -5.41 -3.85
CA VAL A 217 -31.64 -5.79 -5.23
C VAL A 217 -33.09 -5.41 -5.57
N ALA A 218 -34.03 -5.61 -4.65
CA ALA A 218 -35.44 -5.27 -4.87
C ALA A 218 -35.70 -3.77 -5.08
N ALA A 219 -34.77 -2.90 -4.64
CA ALA A 219 -34.84 -1.47 -4.89
C ALA A 219 -34.54 -1.08 -6.35
N LEU A 220 -33.96 -1.97 -7.15
CA LEU A 220 -33.68 -1.74 -8.56
C LEU A 220 -34.93 -1.90 -9.43
N THR A 221 -34.93 -1.23 -10.59
CA THR A 221 -36.03 -1.35 -11.55
C THR A 221 -36.16 -2.79 -12.06
N ALA A 222 -37.34 -3.16 -12.56
CA ALA A 222 -37.56 -4.51 -13.11
C ALA A 222 -36.67 -4.79 -14.34
N GLU A 223 -36.41 -3.75 -15.14
CA GLU A 223 -35.56 -3.81 -16.34
C GLU A 223 -34.09 -4.07 -15.97
N GLU A 224 -33.55 -3.33 -15.00
CA GLU A 224 -32.18 -3.54 -14.50
C GLU A 224 -32.01 -4.94 -13.91
N ARG A 225 -32.98 -5.39 -13.10
CA ARG A 225 -32.94 -6.75 -12.52
C ARG A 225 -32.97 -7.84 -13.57
N ALA A 226 -33.72 -7.65 -14.67
CA ALA A 226 -33.78 -8.61 -15.77
C ALA A 226 -32.45 -8.66 -16.52
N ALA A 227 -31.87 -7.50 -16.85
CA ALA A 227 -30.59 -7.41 -17.54
C ALA A 227 -29.45 -8.05 -16.73
N VAL A 228 -29.36 -7.74 -15.43
CA VAL A 228 -28.33 -8.33 -14.55
C VAL A 228 -28.52 -9.83 -14.38
N ARG A 229 -29.77 -10.33 -14.33
CA ARG A 229 -30.05 -11.76 -14.29
C ARG A 229 -29.60 -12.47 -15.56
N GLU A 230 -29.87 -11.88 -16.72
CA GLU A 230 -29.45 -12.44 -18.01
C GLU A 230 -27.93 -12.52 -18.11
N ASP A 231 -27.21 -11.46 -17.73
CA ASP A 231 -25.74 -11.44 -17.71
C ASP A 231 -25.15 -12.48 -16.76
N ARG A 232 -25.68 -12.56 -15.53
CA ARG A 232 -25.31 -13.56 -14.53
C ARG A 232 -25.51 -14.98 -15.05
N ASP A 233 -26.68 -15.28 -15.60
CA ASP A 233 -27.05 -16.62 -16.04
C ASP A 233 -26.23 -17.04 -17.28
N ALA A 234 -25.93 -16.11 -18.19
CA ALA A 234 -25.02 -16.36 -19.31
C ALA A 234 -23.59 -16.66 -18.83
N ALA A 235 -23.08 -15.88 -17.88
CA ALA A 235 -21.76 -16.11 -17.28
C ALA A 235 -21.67 -17.47 -16.58
N LEU A 236 -22.72 -17.89 -15.86
CA LEU A 236 -22.79 -19.22 -15.23
C LEU A 236 -22.73 -20.35 -16.26
N ARG A 237 -23.44 -20.23 -17.39
CA ARG A 237 -23.37 -21.22 -18.49
C ARG A 237 -21.96 -21.31 -19.08
N ILE A 238 -21.29 -20.17 -19.31
CA ILE A 238 -19.90 -20.13 -19.78
C ILE A 238 -18.97 -20.88 -18.81
N LEU A 239 -19.13 -20.69 -17.49
CA LEU A 239 -18.34 -21.42 -16.50
C LEU A 239 -18.55 -22.94 -16.60
N ALA A 240 -19.80 -23.39 -16.78
CA ALA A 240 -20.13 -24.81 -16.92
C ALA A 240 -19.61 -25.42 -18.22
N GLU A 241 -19.79 -24.74 -19.35
CA GLU A 241 -19.26 -25.15 -20.67
C GLU A 241 -17.73 -25.30 -20.65
N ARG A 242 -17.06 -24.45 -19.86
CA ARG A 242 -15.62 -24.49 -19.66
C ARG A 242 -15.17 -25.49 -18.59
N THR A 243 -16.08 -26.30 -18.05
CA THR A 243 -15.86 -27.31 -17.01
C THR A 243 -15.29 -26.74 -15.71
N LEU A 244 -15.55 -25.46 -15.41
CA LEU A 244 -15.11 -24.77 -14.19
C LEU A 244 -16.08 -24.96 -13.02
N ILE A 245 -17.34 -25.27 -13.33
CA ILE A 245 -18.37 -25.70 -12.38
C ILE A 245 -19.06 -26.94 -12.94
N ASP A 246 -19.55 -27.80 -12.06
CA ASP A 246 -20.33 -28.98 -12.40
C ASP A 246 -21.81 -28.63 -12.63
N ASP A 247 -22.53 -29.53 -13.32
CA ASP A 247 -23.93 -29.34 -13.67
C ASP A 247 -24.84 -29.18 -12.45
N GLU A 248 -24.50 -29.81 -11.31
CA GLU A 248 -25.26 -29.66 -10.07
C GLU A 248 -25.11 -28.24 -9.50
N THR A 249 -23.89 -27.72 -9.47
CA THR A 249 -23.61 -26.34 -9.05
C THR A 249 -24.26 -25.33 -9.99
N LEU A 250 -24.22 -25.56 -11.31
CA LEU A 250 -24.93 -24.71 -12.29
C LEU A 250 -26.43 -24.69 -12.01
N ALA A 251 -27.06 -25.85 -11.86
CA ALA A 251 -28.50 -25.95 -11.60
C ALA A 251 -28.90 -25.31 -10.26
N ARG A 252 -28.00 -25.32 -9.27
CA ARG A 252 -28.21 -24.65 -7.99
C ARG A 252 -28.06 -23.13 -8.12
N ALA A 253 -27.06 -22.66 -8.87
CA ALA A 253 -26.78 -21.24 -9.08
C ALA A 253 -27.87 -20.55 -9.92
N LEU A 254 -28.38 -21.19 -10.98
CA LEU A 254 -29.46 -20.63 -11.81
C LEU A 254 -30.78 -20.47 -11.05
N ARG A 255 -31.01 -21.29 -10.02
CA ARG A 255 -32.20 -21.19 -9.14
C ARG A 255 -32.03 -20.21 -7.99
N ALA A 256 -30.83 -19.69 -7.76
CA ALA A 256 -30.56 -18.78 -6.67
C ALA A 256 -31.13 -17.39 -6.97
N ASP A 257 -31.66 -16.74 -5.93
CA ASP A 257 -32.09 -15.35 -6.00
C ASP A 257 -30.89 -14.44 -6.27
N LEU A 258 -31.15 -13.31 -6.95
CA LEU A 258 -30.12 -12.29 -7.18
C LEU A 258 -29.61 -11.75 -5.84
N GLY A 259 -28.29 -11.58 -5.77
CA GLY A 259 -27.56 -11.15 -4.58
C GLY A 259 -27.30 -12.26 -3.57
N THR A 260 -27.46 -13.54 -3.93
CA THR A 260 -27.28 -14.67 -2.99
C THR A 260 -26.25 -15.71 -3.43
N LEU A 261 -25.58 -15.54 -4.58
CA LEU A 261 -24.61 -16.52 -5.10
C LEU A 261 -23.40 -16.70 -4.18
N PHE A 262 -23.02 -15.68 -3.41
CA PHE A 262 -21.97 -15.75 -2.39
C PHE A 262 -22.23 -16.80 -1.30
N THR A 263 -23.47 -17.27 -1.17
CA THR A 263 -23.85 -18.31 -0.20
C THR A 263 -23.59 -19.72 -0.71
N LEU A 264 -23.37 -19.88 -2.02
CA LEU A 264 -23.02 -21.14 -2.67
C LEU A 264 -21.51 -21.37 -2.74
N ASP A 265 -20.72 -20.33 -2.46
CA ASP A 265 -19.27 -20.44 -2.39
C ASP A 265 -18.84 -21.31 -1.20
N ALA A 266 -17.83 -22.15 -1.41
CA ALA A 266 -17.23 -22.88 -0.32
C ALA A 266 -16.68 -21.89 0.73
N PRO A 267 -16.88 -22.15 2.04
CA PRO A 267 -16.28 -21.32 3.08
C PRO A 267 -14.77 -21.30 2.91
N ARG A 268 -14.12 -20.16 3.20
CA ARG A 268 -12.66 -20.00 3.16
C ARG A 268 -12.01 -20.99 4.14
N GLY A 269 -11.78 -22.21 3.69
CA GLY A 269 -11.05 -23.24 4.40
C GLY A 269 -9.60 -23.13 3.99
N ILE A 270 -8.73 -22.91 4.98
CA ILE A 270 -7.28 -23.10 4.88
C ILE A 270 -7.06 -24.45 4.18
N SER A 271 -6.50 -24.41 2.98
CA SER A 271 -5.87 -25.59 2.39
C SER A 271 -4.82 -26.06 3.39
N ALA A 272 -5.08 -27.21 4.01
CA ALA A 272 -4.09 -27.94 4.79
C ALA A 272 -2.92 -28.38 3.90
#